data_AF-A0A8E1RIF6-F1
#
_entry.id   AF-A0A8E1RIF6-F1
#
_cell.length_a   1.000
_cell.length_b   1.000
_cell.length_c   1.000
_cell.angle_alpha   90.00
_cell.angle_beta   90.00
_cell.angle_gamma   90.00
#
_symmetry.space_group_name_H-M   'P 1'
#
loop_
_entity.id
_entity.type
_entity.pdbx_description
1 polymer ?
#
loop_
_entity_poly.entity_id
_entity_poly.type
_entity_poly.pdbx_seq_one_letter_code
_entity_poly.pdbx_strand_id
1 'polypeptide(L)'
;MNEDTKFCIGCGKEIPAAAQFCPYCGSKQSALSGNANTQPPKADSNNAEAAPHSLARENSKQLWYKNWMVWAIIVLGVGLVTCIALLNSARTTVVMRPATSSKVNKKKTAAKKKDPNEIPSDSLIHPSKVGQWKNSPIIGKATLIGLGVKPNETLKDGPLSIKFKHAEVDKIHANTQDQLQEANDTFNKDNIPNDYSRIKIEYVVKNNSNRAIEFGGIKQVVYANGYQTNYDDDSMSDTGSTDEISPNAKRVEYALILLGKSTTTLKPTSIKILTDESDDAKSYDAVSNGITFSEDISYQA
;
A
#
# COMPACT_ATOMS: atom_id res chain seq x y z
N MET A 1 22.36 -19.45 -5.69
CA MET A 1 21.17 -19.92 -6.43
C MET A 1 21.23 -19.22 -7.77
N ASN A 2 21.29 -19.94 -8.88
CA ASN A 2 21.25 -19.33 -10.21
C ASN A 2 19.79 -18.98 -10.46
N GLU A 3 19.46 -17.70 -10.49
CA GLU A 3 18.10 -17.25 -10.82
C GLU A 3 17.91 -17.45 -12.33
N ASP A 4 16.92 -18.25 -12.73
CA ASP A 4 16.57 -18.43 -14.13
C ASP A 4 16.15 -17.08 -14.74
N THR A 5 16.69 -16.73 -15.91
CA THR A 5 16.41 -15.48 -16.63
C THR A 5 15.75 -15.72 -17.98
N LYS A 6 15.06 -14.70 -18.50
CA LYS A 6 14.47 -14.65 -19.86
C LYS A 6 14.69 -13.26 -20.47
N PHE A 7 14.54 -13.13 -21.78
CA PHE A 7 14.59 -11.81 -22.43
C PHE A 7 13.20 -11.19 -22.50
N CYS A 8 13.11 -9.89 -22.22
CA CYS A 8 11.90 -9.12 -22.31
C CYS A 8 11.37 -9.09 -23.75
N ILE A 9 10.10 -9.45 -23.95
CA ILE A 9 9.45 -9.45 -25.28
C ILE A 9 9.25 -8.03 -25.86
N GLY A 10 9.34 -6.99 -25.04
CA GLY A 10 9.14 -5.60 -25.45
C GLY A 10 10.45 -4.86 -25.74
N CYS A 11 11.43 -4.94 -24.84
CA CYS A 11 12.69 -4.16 -24.94
C CYS A 11 13.96 -5.01 -25.09
N GLY A 12 13.85 -6.34 -25.12
CA GLY A 12 14.98 -7.25 -25.33
C GLY A 12 16.00 -7.34 -24.19
N LYS A 13 15.80 -6.65 -23.06
CA LYS A 13 16.68 -6.76 -21.88
C LYS A 13 16.46 -8.09 -21.15
N GLU A 14 17.51 -8.63 -20.55
CA GLU A 14 17.44 -9.81 -19.68
C GLU A 14 16.70 -9.46 -18.38
N ILE A 15 15.72 -10.29 -18.02
CA ILE A 15 14.83 -10.13 -16.86
C ILE A 15 14.65 -11.47 -16.15
N PRO A 16 14.30 -11.49 -14.85
CA PRO A 16 14.04 -12.75 -14.14
C PRO A 16 12.90 -13.56 -14.79
N ALA A 17 13.02 -14.88 -14.83
CA ALA A 17 12.04 -15.75 -15.48
C ALA A 17 10.63 -15.59 -14.90
N ALA A 18 10.54 -15.34 -13.59
CA ALA A 18 9.30 -15.11 -12.85
C ALA A 18 8.63 -13.76 -13.14
N ALA A 19 9.31 -12.79 -13.76
CA ALA A 19 8.76 -11.46 -14.01
C ALA A 19 7.57 -11.54 -14.98
N GLN A 20 6.40 -11.04 -14.55
CA GLN A 20 5.21 -10.96 -15.41
C GLN A 20 5.09 -9.59 -16.12
N PHE A 21 5.85 -8.59 -15.71
CA PHE A 21 6.10 -7.34 -16.45
C PHE A 21 7.60 -7.04 -16.46
N CYS A 22 8.06 -6.32 -17.48
CA CYS A 22 9.47 -5.98 -17.60
C CYS A 22 9.84 -4.84 -16.63
N PRO A 23 10.81 -5.02 -15.73
CA PRO A 23 11.26 -3.96 -14.81
C PRO A 23 11.95 -2.79 -15.50
N TYR A 24 12.22 -2.86 -16.80
CA TYR A 24 12.89 -1.79 -17.55
C TYR A 24 11.95 -1.00 -18.46
N CYS A 25 10.87 -1.62 -18.95
CA CYS A 25 9.97 -0.98 -19.91
C CYS A 25 8.48 -1.16 -19.60
N GLY A 26 8.13 -1.83 -18.51
CA GLY A 26 6.74 -2.04 -18.09
C GLY A 26 5.93 -3.02 -18.95
N SER A 27 6.46 -3.54 -20.06
CA SER A 27 5.72 -4.45 -20.95
C SER A 27 5.36 -5.75 -20.24
N LYS A 28 4.11 -6.23 -20.41
CA LYS A 28 3.66 -7.54 -19.90
C LYS A 28 4.46 -8.67 -20.53
N GLN A 29 4.85 -9.64 -19.73
CA GLN A 29 5.62 -10.81 -20.13
C GLN A 29 4.69 -12.02 -20.08
N SER A 30 4.56 -12.69 -21.21
CA SER A 30 3.86 -13.97 -21.26
C SER A 30 4.65 -15.01 -20.46
N ALA A 31 3.95 -15.88 -19.72
CA ALA A 31 4.54 -17.06 -19.11
C ALA A 31 4.90 -18.06 -20.22
N LEU A 32 5.98 -17.78 -20.95
CA LEU A 32 6.57 -18.78 -21.83
C LEU A 32 7.26 -19.79 -20.94
N SER A 33 6.56 -20.89 -20.70
CA SER A 33 7.12 -22.14 -20.20
C SER A 33 8.36 -22.44 -21.04
N GLY A 34 9.49 -22.63 -20.36
CA GLY A 34 10.75 -22.93 -21.00
C GLY A 34 10.60 -24.13 -21.94
N ASN A 35 10.85 -23.89 -23.22
CA ASN A 35 11.52 -24.84 -24.09
C ASN A 35 12.13 -24.03 -25.23
N ALA A 36 13.45 -23.89 -25.17
CA ALA A 36 14.24 -23.52 -26.31
C ALA A 36 14.02 -24.56 -27.41
N ASN A 37 13.46 -24.15 -28.54
CA ASN A 37 13.84 -24.74 -29.81
C ASN A 37 13.81 -23.68 -30.90
N THR A 38 15.00 -23.46 -31.43
CA THR A 38 15.39 -22.61 -32.54
C THR A 38 14.65 -23.02 -33.82
N GLN A 39 13.94 -22.11 -34.49
CA GLN A 39 14.01 -22.03 -35.96
C GLN A 39 13.55 -20.64 -36.50
N PRO A 40 14.18 -20.09 -37.57
CA PRO A 40 13.97 -18.72 -38.08
C PRO A 40 12.70 -18.52 -38.93
N PRO A 41 12.37 -17.27 -39.32
CA PRO A 41 11.04 -16.87 -39.77
C PRO A 41 10.74 -17.30 -41.20
N LYS A 42 9.52 -17.80 -41.43
CA LYS A 42 8.88 -17.78 -42.75
C LYS A 42 7.90 -16.62 -42.80
N ALA A 43 8.21 -15.68 -43.68
CA ALA A 43 7.24 -14.73 -44.20
C ALA A 43 6.15 -15.51 -44.94
N ASP A 44 4.90 -15.11 -44.75
CA ASP A 44 3.96 -14.98 -45.86
C ASP A 44 2.87 -13.96 -45.48
N SER A 45 2.72 -13.02 -46.40
CA SER A 45 1.76 -11.95 -46.48
C SER A 45 0.33 -12.47 -46.51
N ASN A 46 -0.61 -11.71 -45.94
CA ASN A 46 -1.81 -11.24 -46.63
C ASN A 46 -2.64 -10.30 -45.72
N ASN A 47 -2.84 -9.08 -46.22
CA ASN A 47 -3.72 -8.07 -45.66
C ASN A 47 -5.19 -8.48 -45.80
N ALA A 48 -5.99 -8.23 -44.76
CA ALA A 48 -7.39 -7.86 -44.89
C ALA A 48 -7.78 -6.99 -43.68
N GLU A 49 -7.80 -5.69 -43.93
CA GLU A 49 -8.27 -4.63 -43.04
C GLU A 49 -9.78 -4.43 -43.27
N ALA A 50 -10.59 -4.47 -42.20
CA ALA A 50 -11.73 -3.58 -41.99
C ALA A 50 -12.46 -3.84 -40.65
N ALA A 51 -12.23 -2.91 -39.72
CA ALA A 51 -13.21 -2.24 -38.87
C ALA A 51 -13.80 -2.95 -37.62
N PRO A 52 -14.17 -2.17 -36.58
CA PRO A 52 -13.87 -2.51 -35.20
C PRO A 52 -15.07 -3.07 -34.44
N HIS A 53 -14.86 -4.13 -33.68
CA HIS A 53 -15.80 -4.53 -32.64
C HIS A 53 -15.63 -3.61 -31.43
N SER A 54 -16.56 -2.67 -31.31
CA SER A 54 -16.89 -1.95 -30.10
C SER A 54 -17.10 -2.94 -28.94
N LEU A 55 -16.13 -3.04 -28.03
CA LEU A 55 -16.37 -3.62 -26.72
C LEU A 55 -17.06 -2.55 -25.87
N ALA A 56 -18.36 -2.75 -25.71
CA ALA A 56 -19.18 -2.03 -24.76
C ALA A 56 -18.55 -2.11 -23.37
N ARG A 57 -18.17 -0.93 -22.85
CA ARG A 57 -17.77 -0.69 -21.46
C ARG A 57 -19.00 -0.90 -20.57
N GLU A 58 -19.24 -2.13 -20.13
CA GLU A 58 -20.25 -2.41 -19.13
C GLU A 58 -19.74 -2.11 -17.71
N ASN A 59 -20.35 -1.08 -17.11
CA ASN A 59 -20.75 -0.99 -15.70
C ASN A 59 -19.69 -1.12 -14.58
N SER A 60 -18.84 -0.10 -14.42
CA SER A 60 -18.18 0.20 -13.13
C SER A 60 -19.05 1.00 -12.15
N LYS A 61 -20.34 1.24 -12.46
CA LYS A 61 -21.24 2.07 -11.65
C LYS A 61 -21.81 1.40 -10.38
N GLN A 62 -21.49 0.12 -10.12
CA GLN A 62 -22.12 -0.63 -9.02
C GLN A 62 -21.39 -0.56 -7.67
N LEU A 63 -20.15 -0.05 -7.58
CA LEU A 63 -19.38 -0.06 -6.33
C LEU A 63 -19.54 1.21 -5.46
N TRP A 64 -20.02 2.32 -6.04
CA TRP A 64 -20.26 3.58 -5.29
C TRP A 64 -21.41 3.43 -4.28
N TYR A 65 -22.51 2.76 -4.63
CA TYR A 65 -23.72 2.80 -3.79
C TYR A 65 -23.59 2.02 -2.46
N LYS A 66 -22.70 1.01 -2.39
CA LYS A 66 -22.56 0.18 -1.18
C LYS A 66 -21.81 0.89 -0.05
N ASN A 67 -20.85 1.78 -0.36
CA ASN A 67 -20.15 2.53 0.69
C ASN A 67 -21.02 3.65 1.29
N TRP A 68 -21.92 4.27 0.51
CA TRP A 68 -22.86 5.27 1.05
C TRP A 68 -23.92 4.65 1.98
N MET A 69 -24.40 3.44 1.67
CA MET A 69 -25.43 2.77 2.46
C MET A 69 -24.93 2.33 3.85
N VAL A 70 -23.62 2.07 4.01
CA VAL A 70 -22.99 1.75 5.31
C VAL A 70 -22.99 2.97 6.25
N TRP A 71 -22.65 4.17 5.75
CA TRP A 71 -22.69 5.39 6.56
C TRP A 71 -24.12 5.75 7.01
N ALA A 72 -25.14 5.48 6.18
CA ALA A 72 -26.54 5.70 6.54
C ALA A 72 -27.02 4.79 7.69
N ILE A 73 -26.57 3.52 7.73
CA ILE A 73 -26.89 2.57 8.80
C ILE A 73 -26.21 2.97 10.12
N ILE A 74 -24.97 3.45 10.07
CA ILE A 74 -24.22 3.91 11.26
C ILE A 74 -24.92 5.12 11.91
N VAL A 75 -25.37 6.10 11.12
CA VAL A 75 -26.07 7.29 11.64
C VAL A 75 -27.43 6.93 12.26
N LEU A 76 -28.19 6.01 11.65
CA LEU A 76 -29.46 5.52 12.19
C LEU A 76 -29.28 4.67 13.47
N GLY A 77 -28.20 3.88 13.56
CA GLY A 77 -27.87 3.08 14.75
C GLY A 77 -27.49 3.92 15.97
N VAL A 78 -26.69 4.99 15.77
CA VAL A 78 -26.29 5.91 16.85
C VAL A 78 -27.47 6.74 17.36
N GLY A 79 -28.42 7.08 16.48
CA GLY A 79 -29.68 7.74 16.87
C GLY A 79 -30.59 6.87 17.75
N LEU A 80 -30.53 5.54 17.61
CA LEU A 80 -31.39 4.62 18.36
C LEU A 80 -30.81 4.32 19.76
N VAL A 81 -29.48 4.33 19.93
CA VAL A 81 -28.81 4.13 21.22
C VAL A 81 -28.96 5.36 22.15
N THR A 82 -29.06 6.57 21.60
CA THR A 82 -29.27 7.79 22.40
C THR A 82 -30.70 7.91 22.96
N CYS A 83 -31.70 7.29 22.30
CA CYS A 83 -33.08 7.26 22.83
C CYS A 83 -33.28 6.29 24.00
N ILE A 84 -32.48 5.23 24.12
CA ILE A 84 -32.61 4.25 25.22
C ILE A 84 -32.00 4.81 26.52
N ALA A 85 -30.98 5.67 26.45
CA ALA A 85 -30.35 6.26 27.64
C ALA A 85 -31.20 7.34 28.35
N LEU A 86 -32.25 7.86 27.70
CA LEU A 86 -33.11 8.91 28.28
C LEU A 86 -34.33 8.37 29.06
N LEU A 87 -34.54 7.06 29.11
CA LEU A 87 -35.69 6.46 29.81
C LEU A 87 -35.40 5.88 31.21
N ASN A 88 -34.16 5.93 31.71
CA ASN A 88 -33.79 5.36 33.01
C ASN A 88 -33.32 6.39 34.06
N SER A 89 -33.88 7.60 34.02
CA SER A 89 -33.80 8.53 35.16
C SER A 89 -34.83 8.14 36.24
N ALA A 90 -34.59 7.04 36.96
CA ALA A 90 -35.31 6.70 38.18
C ALA A 90 -34.32 6.50 39.34
N ARG A 91 -34.31 7.50 40.22
CA ARG A 91 -33.75 7.59 41.59
C ARG A 91 -33.11 6.33 42.19
N THR A 92 -31.87 6.49 42.68
CA THR A 92 -31.50 6.06 44.05
C THR A 92 -30.33 6.88 44.57
N THR A 93 -30.60 7.78 45.51
CA THR A 93 -29.58 8.44 46.34
C THR A 93 -29.13 7.47 47.43
N VAL A 94 -27.88 7.01 47.39
CA VAL A 94 -27.27 6.26 48.49
C VAL A 94 -26.29 7.17 49.22
N VAL A 95 -26.60 7.42 50.49
CA VAL A 95 -25.82 8.18 51.45
C VAL A 95 -24.49 7.46 51.70
N MET A 96 -23.36 8.13 51.47
CA MET A 96 -22.03 7.62 51.83
C MET A 96 -21.80 7.72 53.35
N ARG A 97 -21.58 6.57 54.00
CA ARG A 97 -20.87 6.47 55.29
C ARG A 97 -19.38 6.25 55.01
N PRO A 98 -18.45 6.83 55.79
CA PRO A 98 -17.03 6.59 55.60
C PRO A 98 -16.67 5.20 56.12
N ALA A 99 -16.11 4.35 55.26
CA ALA A 99 -15.54 3.08 55.64
C ALA A 99 -14.02 3.19 55.84
N THR A 100 -13.58 2.52 56.89
CA THR A 100 -12.28 2.52 57.55
C THR A 100 -11.12 2.08 56.64
N SER A 101 -9.99 2.74 56.80
CA SER A 101 -8.70 2.48 56.15
C SER A 101 -8.27 1.02 56.26
N SER A 102 -8.20 0.32 55.12
CA SER A 102 -7.51 -0.96 54.98
C SER A 102 -6.22 -0.74 54.21
N LYS A 103 -5.08 -0.91 54.89
CA LYS A 103 -3.73 -0.83 54.31
C LYS A 103 -3.54 -1.95 53.30
N VAL A 104 -3.69 -1.64 52.01
CA VAL A 104 -3.25 -2.51 50.92
C VAL A 104 -1.73 -2.40 50.81
N ASN A 105 -1.05 -3.50 51.11
CA ASN A 105 0.38 -3.67 50.87
C ASN A 105 0.63 -3.55 49.35
N LYS A 106 1.05 -2.37 48.88
CA LYS A 106 1.55 -2.18 47.52
C LYS A 106 2.87 -2.94 47.39
N LYS A 107 2.81 -4.17 46.90
CA LYS A 107 3.95 -4.85 46.30
C LYS A 107 4.43 -3.93 45.17
N LYS A 108 5.58 -3.28 45.34
CA LYS A 108 6.20 -2.45 44.31
C LYS A 108 6.47 -3.34 43.11
N THR A 109 5.60 -3.28 42.10
CA THR A 109 5.90 -3.81 40.77
C THR A 109 7.15 -3.08 40.29
N ALA A 110 8.24 -3.82 40.09
CA ALA A 110 9.46 -3.28 39.53
C ALA A 110 9.11 -2.56 38.22
N ALA A 111 9.56 -1.32 38.07
CA ALA A 111 9.36 -0.56 36.83
C ALA A 111 9.91 -1.40 35.67
N LYS A 112 9.05 -1.74 34.69
CA LYS A 112 9.49 -2.37 33.44
C LYS A 112 10.63 -1.52 32.88
N LYS A 113 11.82 -2.12 32.69
CA LYS A 113 12.90 -1.47 31.93
C LYS A 113 12.31 -1.03 30.59
N LYS A 114 12.39 0.28 30.31
CA LYS A 114 11.95 0.84 29.03
C LYS A 114 12.81 0.23 27.92
N ASP A 115 12.18 -0.41 26.95
CA ASP A 115 12.88 -0.96 25.79
C ASP A 115 13.46 0.23 24.99
N PRO A 116 14.78 0.32 24.77
CA PRO A 116 15.39 1.42 24.03
C PRO A 116 14.93 1.53 22.58
N ASN A 117 14.34 0.46 22.02
CA ASN A 117 13.80 0.43 20.66
C ASN A 117 12.31 0.76 20.60
N GLU A 118 11.63 0.90 21.74
CA GLU A 118 10.22 1.30 21.79
C GLU A 118 10.07 2.80 21.55
N ILE A 119 9.36 3.14 20.47
CA ILE A 119 8.87 4.50 20.23
C ILE A 119 7.48 4.60 20.89
N PRO A 120 7.24 5.61 21.74
CA PRO A 120 5.94 5.82 22.36
C PRO A 120 4.79 5.89 21.34
N SER A 121 3.66 5.29 21.67
CA SER A 121 2.51 5.16 20.75
C SER A 121 1.89 6.52 20.36
N ASP A 122 1.99 7.50 21.25
CA ASP A 122 1.57 8.89 21.08
C ASP A 122 2.61 9.75 20.35
N SER A 123 3.82 9.26 20.13
CA SER A 123 4.87 10.01 19.44
C SER A 123 4.58 10.15 17.95
N LEU A 124 4.77 11.35 17.41
CA LEU A 124 4.79 11.61 15.97
C LEU A 124 6.11 11.19 15.31
N ILE A 125 7.07 10.69 16.09
CA ILE A 125 8.35 10.22 15.57
C ILE A 125 8.11 8.90 14.84
N HIS A 126 8.49 8.88 13.56
CA HIS A 126 8.53 7.66 12.77
C HIS A 126 9.78 6.84 13.10
N PRO A 127 9.70 5.49 13.10
CA PRO A 127 10.87 4.64 13.18
C PRO A 127 11.89 5.04 12.11
N SER A 128 13.13 5.30 12.52
CA SER A 128 14.22 5.70 11.61
C SER A 128 15.42 4.78 11.70
N LYS A 129 15.36 3.77 12.57
CA LYS A 129 16.41 2.78 12.79
C LYS A 129 15.80 1.38 12.85
N VAL A 130 16.40 0.45 12.11
CA VAL A 130 15.98 -0.95 12.10
C VAL A 130 15.98 -1.51 13.53
N GLY A 131 14.91 -2.23 13.88
CA GLY A 131 14.65 -2.76 15.21
C GLY A 131 13.77 -1.85 16.08
N GLN A 132 13.63 -0.56 15.74
CA GLN A 132 12.64 0.30 16.40
C GLN A 132 11.22 -0.17 16.13
N TRP A 133 10.37 -0.02 17.12
CA TRP A 133 8.98 -0.47 17.03
C TRP A 133 8.03 0.47 17.75
N LYS A 134 6.77 0.47 17.31
CA LYS A 134 5.69 1.27 17.88
C LYS A 134 4.41 0.45 17.91
N ASN A 135 3.62 0.60 18.97
CA ASN A 135 2.24 0.10 18.97
C ASN A 135 1.32 1.12 18.31
N SER A 136 0.58 0.66 17.31
CA SER A 136 -0.50 1.39 16.66
C SER A 136 -1.84 0.85 17.15
N PRO A 137 -2.81 1.71 17.49
CA PRO A 137 -4.17 1.25 17.77
C PRO A 137 -4.82 0.57 16.55
N ILE A 138 -4.40 0.96 15.33
CA ILE A 138 -5.01 0.55 14.06
C ILE A 138 -4.44 -0.78 13.55
N ILE A 139 -3.12 -0.98 13.66
CA ILE A 139 -2.45 -2.16 13.06
C ILE A 139 -1.70 -3.05 14.07
N GLY A 140 -1.69 -2.68 15.35
CA GLY A 140 -0.93 -3.40 16.38
C GLY A 140 0.55 -3.02 16.41
N LYS A 141 1.41 -3.97 16.77
CA LYS A 141 2.85 -3.70 16.94
C LYS A 141 3.53 -3.67 15.56
N ALA A 142 3.99 -2.51 15.15
CA ALA A 142 4.82 -2.35 13.95
C ALA A 142 6.30 -2.28 14.33
N THR A 143 7.11 -3.18 13.80
CA THR A 143 8.56 -3.21 13.99
C THR A 143 9.25 -2.94 12.66
N LEU A 144 10.05 -1.88 12.59
CA LEU A 144 10.83 -1.55 11.40
C LEU A 144 11.93 -2.59 11.24
N ILE A 145 11.89 -3.35 10.15
CA ILE A 145 12.90 -4.38 9.84
C ILE A 145 13.79 -4.01 8.66
N GLY A 146 13.35 -3.10 7.78
CA GLY A 146 14.14 -2.58 6.68
C GLY A 146 13.79 -1.13 6.37
N LEU A 147 14.78 -0.35 5.95
CA LEU A 147 14.62 1.07 5.64
C LEU A 147 15.33 1.42 4.33
N GLY A 148 14.65 2.18 3.48
CA GLY A 148 15.19 2.71 2.25
C GLY A 148 16.38 3.66 2.48
N VAL A 149 17.42 3.54 1.67
CA VAL A 149 18.71 4.25 1.87
C VAL A 149 18.88 5.49 0.99
N LYS A 150 17.96 5.72 0.04
CA LYS A 150 17.99 6.89 -0.87
C LYS A 150 16.71 7.70 -0.74
N PRO A 151 16.46 8.30 0.45
CA PRO A 151 15.25 9.10 0.62
C PRO A 151 15.33 10.38 -0.21
N ASN A 152 14.15 10.89 -0.59
CA ASN A 152 13.93 12.26 -1.10
C ASN A 152 14.33 12.58 -2.55
N GLU A 153 14.44 11.59 -3.44
CA GLU A 153 14.58 11.87 -4.87
C GLU A 153 13.29 12.47 -5.45
N THR A 154 13.43 13.49 -6.31
CA THR A 154 12.29 14.10 -7.01
C THR A 154 12.47 13.92 -8.50
N LEU A 155 11.50 13.24 -9.12
CA LEU A 155 11.43 12.98 -10.55
C LEU A 155 10.32 13.82 -11.16
N LYS A 156 10.47 14.17 -12.43
CA LYS A 156 9.49 14.94 -13.20
C LYS A 156 9.01 14.11 -14.38
N ASP A 157 7.71 14.16 -14.63
CA ASP A 157 7.11 13.60 -15.83
C ASP A 157 5.90 14.45 -16.23
N GLY A 158 5.94 14.95 -17.45
CA GLY A 158 5.05 15.99 -17.93
C GLY A 158 4.82 17.12 -16.91
N PRO A 159 3.57 17.41 -16.53
CA PRO A 159 3.22 18.46 -15.56
C PRO A 159 3.47 18.07 -14.08
N LEU A 160 3.80 16.82 -13.80
CA LEU A 160 3.92 16.30 -12.44
C LEU A 160 5.36 16.34 -11.94
N SER A 161 5.51 16.54 -10.63
CA SER A 161 6.74 16.26 -9.89
C SER A 161 6.43 15.31 -8.76
N ILE A 162 7.11 14.17 -8.74
CA ILE A 162 6.88 13.09 -7.79
C ILE A 162 8.13 12.94 -6.96
N LYS A 163 7.98 13.09 -5.64
CA LYS A 163 9.06 12.95 -4.68
C LYS A 163 8.83 11.71 -3.85
N PHE A 164 9.64 10.68 -4.05
CA PHE A 164 9.66 9.51 -3.17
C PHE A 164 10.37 9.90 -1.88
N LYS A 165 9.67 9.79 -0.74
CA LYS A 165 10.25 10.18 0.54
C LYS A 165 11.11 9.07 1.10
N HIS A 166 10.52 7.90 1.31
CA HIS A 166 11.20 6.72 1.84
C HIS A 166 10.31 5.48 1.66
N ALA A 167 10.94 4.31 1.67
CA ALA A 167 10.28 3.03 1.86
C ALA A 167 10.66 2.39 3.20
N GLU A 168 9.70 1.78 3.87
CA GLU A 168 9.87 1.04 5.12
C GLU A 168 9.40 -0.40 4.90
N VAL A 169 10.11 -1.36 5.48
CA VAL A 169 9.65 -2.74 5.59
C VAL A 169 9.33 -2.98 7.06
N ASP A 170 8.07 -3.29 7.32
CA ASP A 170 7.55 -3.53 8.67
C ASP A 170 7.29 -5.03 8.89
N LYS A 171 7.57 -5.49 10.11
CA LYS A 171 6.91 -6.67 10.68
C LYS A 171 5.79 -6.20 11.59
N ILE A 172 4.57 -6.63 11.29
CA ILE A 172 3.36 -6.31 12.04
C ILE A 172 2.94 -7.51 12.88
N HIS A 173 2.52 -7.24 14.12
CA HIS A 173 1.78 -8.17 14.96
C HIS A 173 0.45 -7.54 15.38
N ALA A 174 -0.65 -8.00 14.80
CA ALA A 174 -2.00 -7.63 15.21
C ALA A 174 -2.36 -8.30 16.54
N ASN A 175 -2.72 -7.48 17.53
CA ASN A 175 -3.06 -7.95 18.89
C ASN A 175 -4.57 -8.19 19.07
N THR A 176 -5.39 -7.58 18.20
CA THR A 176 -6.86 -7.64 18.28
C THR A 176 -7.46 -8.03 16.94
N GLN A 177 -8.71 -8.49 16.96
CA GLN A 177 -9.45 -8.80 15.73
C GLN A 177 -9.71 -7.55 14.88
N ASP A 178 -9.97 -6.39 15.51
CA ASP A 178 -10.14 -5.12 14.77
C ASP A 178 -8.87 -4.75 13.98
N GLN A 179 -7.68 -4.98 14.55
CA GLN A 179 -6.40 -4.76 13.86
C GLN A 179 -6.17 -5.74 12.71
N LEU A 180 -6.72 -6.95 12.81
CA LEU A 180 -6.69 -7.94 11.75
C LEU A 180 -7.68 -7.60 10.64
N GLN A 181 -8.87 -7.14 11.01
CA GLN A 181 -9.90 -6.69 10.08
C GLN A 181 -9.42 -5.49 9.27
N GLU A 182 -8.74 -4.53 9.91
CA GLU A 182 -8.11 -3.41 9.20
C GLU A 182 -7.11 -3.89 8.13
N ALA A 183 -6.28 -4.88 8.46
CA ALA A 183 -5.33 -5.44 7.50
C ALA A 183 -6.06 -6.16 6.35
N ASN A 184 -7.09 -6.94 6.68
CA ASN A 184 -7.95 -7.62 5.72
C ASN A 184 -8.63 -6.63 4.78
N ASP A 185 -9.17 -5.52 5.29
CA ASP A 185 -9.82 -4.48 4.50
C ASP A 185 -8.82 -3.74 3.61
N THR A 186 -7.64 -3.39 4.17
CA THR A 186 -6.56 -2.71 3.43
C THR A 186 -6.11 -3.53 2.22
N PHE A 187 -5.96 -4.84 2.37
CA PHE A 187 -5.44 -5.71 1.31
C PHE A 187 -6.54 -6.54 0.62
N ASN A 188 -7.81 -6.30 0.90
CA ASN A 188 -8.92 -7.11 0.38
C ASN A 188 -8.68 -8.63 0.55
N LYS A 189 -8.33 -9.05 1.77
CA LYS A 189 -8.05 -10.44 2.16
C LYS A 189 -9.02 -10.91 3.23
N ASP A 190 -9.30 -12.22 3.28
CA ASP A 190 -10.17 -12.79 4.31
C ASP A 190 -9.42 -13.33 5.54
N ASN A 191 -8.13 -13.63 5.41
CA ASN A 191 -7.40 -14.38 6.43
C ASN A 191 -5.90 -14.07 6.46
N ILE A 192 -5.57 -12.80 6.70
CA ILE A 192 -4.19 -12.43 7.03
C ILE A 192 -3.83 -13.02 8.41
N PRO A 193 -2.64 -13.60 8.59
CA PRO A 193 -2.18 -14.03 9.91
C PRO A 193 -1.87 -12.84 10.82
N ASN A 194 -1.97 -12.99 12.14
CA ASN A 194 -1.61 -11.92 13.09
C ASN A 194 -0.19 -11.36 12.85
N ASP A 195 0.74 -12.24 12.50
CA ASP A 195 2.10 -11.87 12.09
C ASP A 195 2.18 -11.78 10.57
N TYR A 196 2.38 -10.58 10.05
CA TYR A 196 2.60 -10.34 8.62
C TYR A 196 3.66 -9.27 8.40
N SER A 197 4.17 -9.18 7.18
CA SER A 197 5.10 -8.14 6.79
C SER A 197 4.54 -7.32 5.65
N ARG A 198 4.89 -6.05 5.62
CA ARG A 198 4.48 -5.14 4.55
C ARG A 198 5.60 -4.18 4.19
N ILE A 199 5.52 -3.64 2.98
CA ILE A 199 6.28 -2.46 2.58
C ILE A 199 5.32 -1.26 2.64
N LYS A 200 5.79 -0.16 3.21
CA LYS A 200 5.12 1.14 3.12
C LYS A 200 6.01 2.07 2.29
N ILE A 201 5.44 2.69 1.27
CA ILE A 201 6.13 3.68 0.41
C ILE A 201 5.42 5.00 0.62
N GLU A 202 6.11 6.03 1.09
CA GLU A 202 5.57 7.39 1.17
C GLU A 202 6.11 8.27 0.04
N TYR A 203 5.23 9.00 -0.63
CA TYR A 203 5.62 9.89 -1.71
C TYR A 203 4.74 11.16 -1.75
N VAL A 204 5.22 12.17 -2.47
CA VAL A 204 4.54 13.45 -2.67
C VAL A 204 4.36 13.67 -4.16
N VAL A 205 3.13 13.93 -4.58
CA VAL A 205 2.84 14.31 -5.97
C VAL A 205 2.49 15.78 -6.00
N LYS A 206 3.15 16.54 -6.87
CA LYS A 206 2.86 17.94 -7.12
C LYS A 206 2.45 18.13 -8.57
N ASN A 207 1.29 18.73 -8.76
CA ASN A 207 0.86 19.25 -10.05
C ASN A 207 1.49 20.64 -10.25
N ASN A 208 2.26 20.84 -11.33
CA ASN A 208 2.86 22.13 -11.66
C ASN A 208 2.16 22.84 -12.82
N SER A 209 1.01 22.33 -13.25
CA SER A 209 0.21 22.91 -14.32
C SER A 209 -0.90 23.81 -13.78
N ASN A 210 -1.59 24.47 -14.70
CA ASN A 210 -2.79 25.26 -14.46
C ASN A 210 -4.09 24.43 -14.63
N ARG A 211 -4.00 23.11 -14.81
CA ARG A 211 -5.15 22.20 -15.00
C ARG A 211 -5.20 21.17 -13.88
N ALA A 212 -6.36 20.59 -13.62
CA ALA A 212 -6.48 19.47 -12.69
C ALA A 212 -5.99 18.18 -13.38
N ILE A 213 -5.38 17.27 -12.61
CA ILE A 213 -4.76 16.04 -13.13
C ILE A 213 -5.23 14.84 -12.32
N GLU A 214 -5.67 13.79 -13.00
CA GLU A 214 -5.90 12.47 -12.41
C GLU A 214 -4.56 11.72 -12.37
N PHE A 215 -3.96 11.61 -11.18
CA PHE A 215 -2.70 10.88 -11.02
C PHE A 215 -2.97 9.38 -10.97
N GLY A 216 -2.30 8.59 -11.80
CA GLY A 216 -2.53 7.15 -11.91
C GLY A 216 -2.07 6.31 -10.72
N GLY A 217 -1.38 6.89 -9.73
CA GLY A 217 -0.88 6.14 -8.58
C GLY A 217 0.36 5.29 -8.91
N ILE A 218 0.65 4.32 -8.05
CA ILE A 218 1.69 3.32 -8.30
C ILE A 218 1.09 2.15 -9.10
N LYS A 219 1.60 1.93 -10.31
CA LYS A 219 1.22 0.81 -11.19
C LYS A 219 1.79 -0.52 -10.69
N GLN A 220 3.04 -0.50 -10.24
CA GLN A 220 3.80 -1.71 -9.96
C GLN A 220 5.00 -1.45 -9.04
N VAL A 221 5.33 -2.44 -8.21
CA VAL A 221 6.61 -2.57 -7.51
C VAL A 221 7.30 -3.86 -7.91
N VAL A 222 8.57 -3.77 -8.33
CA VAL A 222 9.43 -4.91 -8.66
C VAL A 222 10.53 -5.06 -7.63
N TYR A 223 10.73 -6.27 -7.13
CA TYR A 223 11.75 -6.62 -6.16
C TYR A 223 13.06 -7.02 -6.85
N ALA A 224 14.17 -6.97 -6.11
CA ALA A 224 15.50 -7.33 -6.61
C ALA A 224 15.59 -8.72 -7.26
N ASN A 225 14.81 -9.67 -6.78
CA ASN A 225 14.75 -11.05 -7.29
C ASN A 225 13.73 -11.25 -8.43
N GLY A 226 13.18 -10.16 -8.97
CA GLY A 226 12.25 -10.18 -10.11
C GLY A 226 10.80 -10.50 -9.81
N TYR A 227 10.46 -10.84 -8.57
CA TYR A 227 9.06 -10.86 -8.15
C TYR A 227 8.49 -9.44 -8.19
N GLN A 228 7.17 -9.35 -8.29
CA GLN A 228 6.49 -8.09 -8.50
C GLN A 228 5.12 -8.11 -7.83
N THR A 229 4.68 -6.94 -7.43
CA THR A 229 3.31 -6.65 -6.99
C THR A 229 2.76 -5.55 -7.89
N ASN A 230 1.60 -5.78 -8.47
CA ASN A 230 0.91 -4.83 -9.34
C ASN A 230 -0.22 -4.13 -8.57
N TYR A 231 -0.67 -2.99 -9.08
CA TYR A 231 -1.78 -2.23 -8.52
C TYR A 231 -3.06 -3.07 -8.35
N ASP A 232 -3.38 -3.89 -9.35
CA ASP A 232 -4.59 -4.74 -9.34
C ASP A 232 -4.47 -5.98 -8.45
N ASP A 233 -3.28 -6.24 -7.87
CA ASP A 233 -3.10 -7.38 -6.97
C ASP A 233 -3.75 -7.05 -5.62
N ASP A 234 -4.42 -8.04 -5.02
CA ASP A 234 -4.92 -8.00 -3.64
C ASP A 234 -3.80 -7.98 -2.56
N SER A 235 -2.58 -7.63 -2.96
CA SER A 235 -1.45 -7.40 -2.06
C SER A 235 -1.04 -5.94 -2.04
N MET A 236 -1.73 -5.06 -2.76
CA MET A 236 -1.41 -3.64 -2.84
C MET A 236 -2.62 -2.77 -2.52
N SER A 237 -2.37 -1.69 -1.78
CA SER A 237 -3.29 -0.58 -1.57
C SER A 237 -2.53 0.71 -1.82
N ASP A 238 -3.06 1.60 -2.65
CA ASP A 238 -2.45 2.88 -2.97
C ASP A 238 -3.46 4.02 -2.82
N THR A 239 -3.06 5.11 -2.17
CA THR A 239 -3.93 6.27 -1.96
C THR A 239 -3.78 7.33 -3.05
N GLY A 240 -2.80 7.19 -3.95
CA GLY A 240 -2.50 8.20 -4.96
C GLY A 240 -3.51 8.31 -6.10
N SER A 241 -4.23 7.23 -6.43
CA SER A 241 -5.08 7.15 -7.62
C SER A 241 -6.55 7.53 -7.38
N THR A 242 -6.89 8.15 -6.24
CA THR A 242 -8.29 8.31 -5.81
C THR A 242 -8.96 9.60 -6.27
N ASP A 243 -8.25 10.72 -6.25
CA ASP A 243 -8.83 12.04 -6.56
C ASP A 243 -7.86 12.88 -7.40
N GLU A 244 -8.45 13.77 -8.21
CA GLU A 244 -7.70 14.73 -8.99
C GLU A 244 -6.83 15.64 -8.11
N ILE A 245 -5.68 16.04 -8.66
CA ILE A 245 -4.76 16.99 -8.06
C ILE A 245 -5.05 18.35 -8.68
N SER A 246 -5.58 19.27 -7.89
CA SER A 246 -5.88 20.63 -8.33
C SER A 246 -4.63 21.33 -8.90
N PRO A 247 -4.81 22.35 -9.76
CA PRO A 247 -3.71 23.14 -10.30
C PRO A 247 -2.75 23.63 -9.21
N ASN A 248 -1.43 23.48 -9.43
CA ASN A 248 -0.37 23.89 -8.50
C ASN A 248 -0.42 23.24 -7.10
N ALA A 249 -1.30 22.26 -6.87
CA ALA A 249 -1.45 21.59 -5.58
C ALA A 249 -0.42 20.48 -5.39
N LYS A 250 -0.27 20.08 -4.13
CA LYS A 250 0.55 18.93 -3.71
C LYS A 250 -0.29 18.00 -2.83
N ARG A 251 -0.07 16.70 -3.00
CA ARG A 251 -0.65 15.63 -2.18
C ARG A 251 0.46 14.78 -1.59
N VAL A 252 0.26 14.30 -0.35
CA VAL A 252 1.17 13.35 0.31
C VAL A 252 0.42 12.03 0.39
N GLU A 253 0.99 11.01 -0.23
CA GLU A 253 0.33 9.73 -0.47
C GLU A 253 1.21 8.59 0.01
N TYR A 254 0.60 7.42 0.12
CA TYR A 254 1.34 6.22 0.45
C TYR A 254 0.73 4.99 -0.22
N ALA A 255 1.62 4.04 -0.53
CA ALA A 255 1.25 2.69 -0.90
C ALA A 255 1.64 1.71 0.21
N LEU A 256 0.79 0.71 0.41
CA LEU A 256 1.00 -0.43 1.29
C LEU A 256 1.05 -1.68 0.42
N ILE A 257 2.08 -2.50 0.62
CA ILE A 257 2.25 -3.76 -0.09
C ILE A 257 2.40 -4.88 0.92
N LEU A 258 1.45 -5.81 0.94
CA LEU A 258 1.51 -7.02 1.74
C LEU A 258 2.55 -7.98 1.15
N LEU A 259 3.54 -8.33 1.97
CA LEU A 259 4.47 -9.39 1.62
C LEU A 259 3.79 -10.74 1.96
N GLY A 260 3.45 -11.54 0.96
CA GLY A 260 2.87 -12.88 1.09
C GLY A 260 3.89 -13.95 1.45
N LYS A 261 3.49 -15.21 1.69
CA LYS A 261 4.41 -16.29 2.13
C LYS A 261 5.61 -16.54 1.20
N SER A 262 5.45 -16.33 -0.12
CA SER A 262 6.54 -16.40 -1.10
C SER A 262 7.43 -15.16 -1.09
N THR A 263 6.98 -14.05 -0.50
CA THR A 263 7.67 -12.76 -0.46
C THR A 263 8.09 -12.26 0.94
N THR A 264 7.59 -12.86 2.02
CA THR A 264 7.92 -12.50 3.42
C THR A 264 9.37 -12.83 3.79
N THR A 265 9.95 -13.86 3.18
CA THR A 265 11.39 -14.17 3.33
C THR A 265 12.27 -13.34 2.41
N LEU A 266 11.70 -12.66 1.42
CA LEU A 266 12.48 -12.07 0.33
C LEU A 266 13.37 -10.91 0.76
N LYS A 267 13.17 -10.34 1.96
CA LYS A 267 13.95 -9.21 2.49
C LYS A 267 14.50 -8.35 1.34
N PRO A 268 13.61 -7.78 0.50
CA PRO A 268 14.01 -7.21 -0.78
C PRO A 268 15.14 -6.22 -0.54
N THR A 269 16.30 -6.47 -1.14
CA THR A 269 17.49 -5.62 -1.01
C THR A 269 17.35 -4.33 -1.80
N SER A 270 16.46 -4.33 -2.79
CA SER A 270 16.00 -3.15 -3.50
C SER A 270 14.58 -3.34 -4.01
N ILE A 271 13.91 -2.21 -4.22
CA ILE A 271 12.61 -2.11 -4.86
C ILE A 271 12.71 -1.13 -6.02
N LYS A 272 11.94 -1.39 -7.07
CA LYS A 272 11.72 -0.49 -8.18
C LYS A 272 10.24 -0.18 -8.27
N ILE A 273 9.89 1.10 -8.22
CA ILE A 273 8.50 1.58 -8.17
C ILE A 273 8.20 2.23 -9.51
N LEU A 274 7.11 1.80 -10.14
CA LEU A 274 6.63 2.32 -11.42
C LEU A 274 5.28 2.98 -11.16
N THR A 275 5.15 4.27 -11.46
CA THR A 275 3.85 4.95 -11.43
C THR A 275 3.10 4.70 -12.73
N ASP A 276 1.77 4.80 -12.69
CA ASP A 276 0.97 4.67 -13.90
C ASP A 276 0.92 5.96 -14.73
N GLU A 277 0.34 5.86 -15.92
CA GLU A 277 -0.06 7.00 -16.73
C GLU A 277 -0.94 7.96 -15.93
N SER A 278 -0.85 9.26 -16.20
CA SER A 278 -1.71 10.27 -15.57
C SER A 278 -2.34 11.14 -16.64
N ASP A 279 -3.58 11.56 -16.38
CA ASP A 279 -4.44 12.19 -17.37
C ASP A 279 -4.85 13.60 -16.95
N ASP A 280 -5.13 14.45 -17.93
CA ASP A 280 -5.87 15.68 -17.66
C ASP A 280 -7.28 15.33 -17.16
N ALA A 281 -7.69 15.86 -16.00
CA ALA A 281 -8.95 15.49 -15.37
C ALA A 281 -10.20 15.89 -16.18
N LYS A 282 -10.06 16.76 -17.18
CA LYS A 282 -11.17 17.21 -18.02
C LYS A 282 -11.14 16.59 -19.41
N SER A 283 -9.98 16.59 -20.08
CA SER A 283 -9.89 16.05 -21.44
C SER A 283 -9.63 14.55 -21.49
N TYR A 284 -9.15 13.95 -20.38
CA TYR A 284 -8.68 12.57 -20.32
C TYR A 284 -7.53 12.26 -21.28
N ASP A 285 -6.83 13.30 -21.72
CA ASP A 285 -5.60 13.12 -22.50
C ASP A 285 -4.45 12.76 -21.55
N ALA A 286 -3.65 11.77 -21.92
CA ALA A 286 -2.43 11.41 -21.21
C ALA A 286 -1.48 12.61 -21.15
N VAL A 287 -1.08 12.99 -19.94
CA VAL A 287 -0.14 14.09 -19.66
C VAL A 287 1.19 13.61 -19.08
N SER A 288 1.25 12.35 -18.63
CA SER A 288 2.41 11.73 -17.98
C SER A 288 2.39 10.24 -18.31
N ASN A 289 3.50 9.65 -18.75
CA ASN A 289 3.54 8.20 -19.07
C ASN A 289 3.85 7.32 -17.85
N GLY A 290 4.14 7.95 -16.72
CA GLY A 290 4.62 7.30 -15.50
C GLY A 290 6.15 7.32 -15.41
N ILE A 291 6.64 7.29 -14.18
CA ILE A 291 8.06 7.30 -13.86
C ILE A 291 8.47 6.02 -13.17
N THR A 292 9.77 5.74 -13.26
CA THR A 292 10.41 4.67 -12.50
C THR A 292 11.35 5.26 -11.47
N PHE A 293 11.23 4.81 -10.23
CA PHE A 293 12.15 5.09 -9.13
C PHE A 293 12.73 3.78 -8.59
N SER A 294 13.91 3.82 -7.99
CA SER A 294 14.53 2.64 -7.39
C SER A 294 15.18 3.00 -6.06
N GLU A 295 14.97 2.14 -5.06
CA GLU A 295 15.48 2.33 -3.72
C GLU A 295 16.09 1.04 -3.20
N ASP A 296 17.31 1.15 -2.67
CA ASP A 296 17.95 0.04 -1.96
C ASP A 296 17.44 0.05 -0.51
N ILE A 297 17.23 -1.14 0.07
CA ILE A 297 16.70 -1.33 1.42
C ILE A 297 17.80 -1.89 2.32
N SER A 298 18.09 -1.19 3.42
CA SER A 298 18.98 -1.64 4.47
C SER A 298 18.20 -2.36 5.57
N TYR A 299 18.68 -3.53 5.98
CA TYR A 299 18.19 -4.29 7.13
C TYR A 299 19.18 -4.25 8.31
N GLN A 300 20.20 -3.39 8.23
CA GLN A 300 21.19 -3.23 9.28
C GLN A 300 20.64 -2.29 10.36
N ALA A 301 20.81 -2.71 11.62
CA ALA A 301 20.51 -1.91 12.80
C ALA A 301 21.66 -0.96 13.14
#